data_AF-A0A397IWR8-F1
#
_entry.id   AF-A0A397IWR8-F1
#
_cell.length_a   1.000
_cell.length_b   1.000
_cell.length_c   1.000
_cell.angle_alpha   90.00
_cell.angle_beta   90.00
_cell.angle_gamma   90.00
#
_symmetry.space_group_name_H-M   'P 1'
#
loop_
_entity.id
_entity.type
_entity.pdbx_description
1 polymer ?
#
loop_
_entity_poly.entity_id
_entity_poly.type
_entity_poly.pdbx_seq_one_letter_code
_entity_poly.pdbx_strand_id
1 'polypeptide(L)'
;MADTQYTIDSLEELKSRLETENDKLKRENSEILTRIIKLEQIWAEKETKKNRKFQTKCIQIIKEILNEEPIIEYRPPFLNGLEFDAFFQKYKIVLEVQGSQHRFHSTSWYKDVKKLEDIVNRDRKKRCICQDNGIFLLEVCARHLSGVKAENIMGRYVCTKWNRDNNVNSPANRINGTNSAKKWQW
;
A
#
# COMPACT_ATOMS: atom_id res chain seq x y z
N MET A 1 -42.25 -33.84 48.89
CA MET A 1 -40.94 -33.43 49.47
C MET A 1 -39.78 -34.20 48.83
N ALA A 2 -39.89 -35.51 48.57
CA ALA A 2 -38.83 -36.28 47.90
C ALA A 2 -38.58 -35.89 46.43
N ASP A 3 -39.62 -35.70 45.62
CA ASP A 3 -39.48 -35.31 44.20
C ASP A 3 -38.80 -33.95 44.00
N THR A 4 -39.08 -32.99 44.86
CA THR A 4 -38.49 -31.65 44.82
C THR A 4 -37.00 -31.65 45.15
N GLN A 5 -36.54 -32.53 46.05
CA GLN A 5 -35.12 -32.63 46.39
C GLN A 5 -34.32 -33.23 45.23
N TYR A 6 -34.84 -34.29 44.61
CA TYR A 6 -34.22 -34.91 43.44
C TYR A 6 -34.03 -33.93 42.27
N THR A 7 -35.04 -33.07 42.02
CA THR A 7 -34.92 -32.04 40.97
C THR A 7 -33.88 -30.97 41.29
N ILE A 8 -33.69 -30.61 42.57
CA ILE A 8 -32.69 -29.63 43.00
C ILE A 8 -31.28 -30.19 42.79
N ASP A 9 -31.04 -31.42 43.27
CA ASP A 9 -29.74 -32.09 43.15
C ASP A 9 -29.33 -32.26 41.66
N SER A 10 -30.29 -32.59 40.80
CA SER A 10 -30.06 -32.72 39.35
C SER A 10 -29.76 -31.38 38.66
N LEU A 11 -30.40 -30.29 39.10
CA LEU A 11 -30.10 -28.94 38.61
C LEU A 11 -28.72 -28.45 39.06
N GLU A 12 -28.31 -28.75 40.29
CA GLU A 12 -26.98 -28.42 40.80
C GLU A 12 -25.88 -29.14 40.02
N GLU A 13 -26.09 -30.42 39.68
CA GLU A 13 -25.17 -31.18 38.85
C GLU A 13 -25.04 -30.60 37.43
N LEU A 14 -26.16 -30.24 36.80
CA LEU A 14 -26.15 -29.60 35.48
C LEU A 14 -25.45 -28.24 35.49
N LYS A 15 -25.65 -27.44 36.55
CA LYS A 15 -24.98 -26.14 36.71
C LYS A 15 -23.47 -26.31 36.82
N SER A 16 -23.01 -27.25 37.63
CA SER A 16 -21.57 -27.57 37.79
C SER A 16 -20.93 -28.02 36.47
N ARG A 17 -21.64 -28.84 35.69
CA ARG A 17 -21.21 -29.26 34.34
C ARG A 17 -21.08 -28.06 33.40
N LEU A 18 -22.08 -27.18 33.37
CA LEU A 18 -22.08 -25.97 32.54
C LEU A 18 -20.96 -25.00 32.93
N GLU A 19 -20.67 -24.83 34.22
CA GLU A 19 -19.56 -23.98 34.69
C GLU A 19 -18.21 -24.54 34.21
N THR A 20 -18.01 -25.85 34.33
CA THR A 20 -16.80 -26.53 33.87
C THR A 20 -16.62 -26.39 32.35
N GLU A 21 -17.70 -26.54 31.58
CA GLU A 21 -17.67 -26.41 30.13
C GLU A 21 -17.42 -24.96 29.67
N ASN A 22 -18.00 -23.99 30.37
CA ASN A 22 -17.72 -22.57 30.15
C ASN A 22 -16.24 -22.23 30.40
N ASP A 23 -15.64 -22.76 31.46
CA ASP A 23 -14.22 -22.53 31.75
C ASP A 23 -13.29 -23.23 30.75
N LYS A 24 -13.70 -24.37 30.20
CA LYS A 24 -13.02 -25.01 29.07
C LYS A 24 -13.09 -24.13 27.81
N LEU A 25 -14.29 -23.66 27.45
CA LEU A 25 -14.49 -22.79 26.28
C LEU A 25 -13.73 -21.47 26.39
N LYS A 26 -13.68 -20.85 27.58
CA LYS A 26 -12.88 -19.63 27.82
C LYS A 26 -11.39 -19.87 27.57
N ARG A 27 -10.86 -21.01 28.03
CA ARG A 27 -9.46 -21.38 27.77
C ARG A 27 -9.19 -21.57 26.29
N GLU A 28 -10.02 -22.36 25.60
CA GLU A 28 -9.91 -22.59 24.15
C GLU A 28 -9.99 -21.28 23.36
N ASN A 29 -10.92 -20.38 23.72
CA ASN A 29 -11.03 -19.06 23.11
C ASN A 29 -9.76 -18.22 23.31
N SER A 30 -9.16 -18.25 24.51
CA SER A 30 -7.91 -17.53 24.78
C SER A 30 -6.74 -18.06 23.94
N GLU A 31 -6.68 -19.38 23.73
CA GLU A 31 -5.66 -20.01 22.88
C GLU A 31 -5.86 -19.68 21.41
N ILE A 32 -7.11 -19.71 20.92
CA ILE A 32 -7.46 -19.33 19.54
C ILE A 32 -7.08 -17.86 19.30
N LEU A 33 -7.43 -16.95 20.20
CA LEU A 33 -7.07 -15.53 20.09
C LEU A 33 -5.55 -15.35 20.01
N THR A 34 -4.80 -16.08 20.83
CA THR A 34 -3.33 -16.05 20.79
C THR A 34 -2.78 -16.54 19.45
N ARG A 35 -3.37 -17.59 18.87
CA ARG A 35 -2.98 -18.11 17.54
C ARG A 35 -3.31 -17.12 16.43
N ILE A 36 -4.48 -16.48 16.48
CA ILE A 36 -4.89 -15.45 15.51
C ILE A 36 -3.88 -14.30 15.51
N ILE A 37 -3.54 -13.76 16.69
CA ILE A 37 -2.57 -12.66 16.80
C ILE A 37 -1.20 -13.05 16.20
N LYS A 38 -0.73 -14.28 16.49
CA LYS A 38 0.54 -14.78 15.90
C LYS A 38 0.48 -14.89 14.38
N LEU A 39 -0.63 -15.38 13.83
CA LEU A 39 -0.81 -15.49 12.38
C LEU A 39 -0.86 -14.13 11.70
N GLU A 40 -1.55 -13.16 12.31
CA GLU A 40 -1.59 -11.77 11.84
C GLU A 40 -0.19 -11.16 11.78
N GLN A 41 0.63 -11.36 12.82
CA GLN A 41 2.02 -10.90 12.85
C GLN A 41 2.86 -11.54 11.73
N ILE A 42 2.82 -12.86 11.59
CA ILE A 42 3.55 -13.59 10.54
C ILE A 42 3.14 -13.10 9.15
N TRP A 43 1.85 -12.86 8.94
CA TRP A 43 1.35 -12.40 7.66
C TRP A 43 1.79 -10.96 7.35
N ALA A 44 1.74 -10.06 8.34
CA ALA A 44 2.26 -8.70 8.22
C ALA A 44 3.78 -8.68 7.88
N GLU A 45 4.58 -9.53 8.53
CA GLU A 45 6.00 -9.68 8.20
C GLU A 45 6.25 -10.19 6.78
N LYS A 46 5.45 -11.16 6.31
CA LYS A 46 5.56 -11.65 4.94
C LYS A 46 5.20 -10.58 3.93
N GLU A 47 4.17 -9.78 4.19
CA GLU A 47 3.72 -8.71 3.31
C GLU A 47 4.74 -7.57 3.25
N THR A 48 5.29 -7.14 4.39
CA THR A 48 6.36 -6.12 4.44
C THR A 48 7.62 -6.57 3.69
N LYS A 49 8.04 -7.84 3.83
CA LYS A 49 9.16 -8.41 3.07
C LYS A 49 8.91 -8.41 1.55
N LYS A 50 7.68 -8.71 1.12
CA LYS A 50 7.28 -8.63 -0.30
C LYS A 50 7.32 -7.19 -0.80
N ASN A 51 6.78 -6.25 -0.04
CA ASN A 51 6.74 -4.83 -0.39
C ASN A 51 8.16 -4.26 -0.55
N ARG A 52 9.07 -4.58 0.38
CA ARG A 52 10.48 -4.16 0.26
C ARG A 52 11.15 -4.72 -1.00
N LYS A 53 10.99 -6.01 -1.29
CA LYS A 53 11.53 -6.62 -2.53
C LYS A 53 10.97 -5.94 -3.79
N PHE A 54 9.69 -5.57 -3.75
CA PHE A 54 9.03 -4.89 -4.86
C PHE A 54 9.54 -3.45 -5.04
N GLN A 55 9.69 -2.70 -3.95
CA GLN A 55 10.28 -1.37 -3.93
C GLN A 55 11.69 -1.37 -4.53
N THR A 56 12.56 -2.28 -4.08
CA THR A 56 13.92 -2.42 -4.63
C THR A 56 13.91 -2.66 -6.13
N LYS A 57 13.02 -3.52 -6.63
CA LYS A 57 12.89 -3.78 -8.08
C LYS A 57 12.43 -2.54 -8.86
N CYS A 58 11.47 -1.78 -8.33
CA CYS A 58 11.01 -0.55 -8.97
C CYS A 58 12.15 0.48 -9.06
N ILE A 59 12.89 0.68 -7.96
CA ILE A 59 14.03 1.59 -7.93
C ILE A 59 15.08 1.17 -8.98
N GLN A 60 15.41 -0.11 -9.07
CA GLN A 60 16.37 -0.64 -10.07
C GLN A 60 15.92 -0.37 -11.51
N ILE A 61 14.66 -0.66 -11.84
CA ILE A 61 14.10 -0.43 -13.18
C ILE A 61 14.16 1.06 -13.53
N ILE A 62 13.76 1.96 -12.62
CA ILE A 62 13.76 3.40 -12.91
C ILE A 62 15.19 3.94 -13.02
N LYS A 63 16.10 3.45 -12.19
CA LYS A 63 17.54 3.74 -12.29
C LYS A 63 18.10 3.38 -13.67
N GLU A 64 17.80 2.19 -14.19
CA GLU A 64 18.23 1.76 -15.53
C GLU A 64 17.63 2.64 -16.63
N ILE A 65 16.34 2.97 -16.52
CA ILE A 65 15.63 3.80 -17.51
C ILE A 65 16.14 5.25 -17.53
N LEU A 66 16.41 5.83 -16.37
CA LEU A 66 16.86 7.22 -16.25
C LEU A 66 18.39 7.35 -16.38
N ASN A 67 19.10 6.23 -16.31
CA ASN A 67 20.56 6.15 -16.22
C ASN A 67 21.11 7.10 -15.14
N GLU A 68 20.50 7.04 -13.96
CA GLU A 68 20.78 7.92 -12.82
C GLU A 68 20.70 7.13 -11.51
N GLU A 69 21.67 7.35 -10.61
CA GLU A 69 21.63 6.82 -9.25
C GLU A 69 20.66 7.65 -8.39
N PRO A 70 19.63 7.02 -7.78
CA PRO A 70 18.71 7.72 -6.91
C PRO A 70 19.27 7.91 -5.50
N ILE A 71 18.80 8.95 -4.82
CA ILE A 71 18.87 9.06 -3.37
C ILE A 71 17.74 8.22 -2.78
N ILE A 72 18.09 7.12 -2.10
CA ILE A 72 17.14 6.20 -1.45
C ILE A 72 16.69 6.78 -0.10
N GLU A 73 15.43 6.55 0.28
CA GLU A 73 14.84 7.04 1.54
C GLU A 73 15.03 8.57 1.69
N TYR A 74 14.65 9.31 0.66
CA TYR A 74 14.88 10.74 0.56
C TYR A 74 13.99 11.53 1.54
N ARG A 75 14.62 12.19 2.51
CA ARG A 75 13.97 13.00 3.57
C ARG A 75 14.40 14.47 3.52
N PRO A 76 13.93 15.25 2.53
CA PRO A 76 14.31 16.65 2.45
C PRO A 76 13.66 17.48 3.57
N PRO A 77 14.29 18.58 4.03
CA PRO A 77 13.72 19.46 5.05
C PRO A 77 12.31 19.98 4.70
N PHE A 78 12.04 20.25 3.42
CA PHE A 78 10.73 20.73 2.96
C PHE A 78 9.60 19.68 3.07
N LEU A 79 9.93 18.40 3.30
CA LEU A 79 8.93 17.35 3.55
C LEU A 79 8.41 17.35 4.99
N ASN A 80 8.93 18.21 5.88
CA ASN A 80 8.48 18.31 7.27
C ASN A 80 8.46 16.96 7.99
N GLY A 81 9.55 16.19 7.87
CA GLY A 81 9.71 14.87 8.50
C GLY A 81 9.05 13.70 7.74
N LEU A 82 8.48 13.94 6.56
CA LEU A 82 8.06 12.87 5.65
C LEU A 82 9.27 12.32 4.85
N GLU A 83 9.10 11.15 4.24
CA GLU A 83 10.09 10.47 3.41
C GLU A 83 9.51 10.07 2.05
N PHE A 84 10.34 10.05 1.01
CA PHE A 84 10.07 9.35 -0.24
C PHE A 84 11.00 8.14 -0.44
N ASP A 85 10.55 7.11 -1.16
CA ASP A 85 11.34 5.89 -1.35
C ASP A 85 12.63 6.13 -2.15
N ALA A 86 12.57 6.95 -3.19
CA ALA A 86 13.72 7.33 -3.99
C ALA A 86 13.55 8.68 -4.68
N PHE A 87 14.66 9.39 -4.90
CA PHE A 87 14.71 10.67 -5.61
C PHE A 87 15.80 10.69 -6.68
N PHE A 88 15.43 11.06 -7.89
CA PHE A 88 16.28 11.23 -9.07
C PHE A 88 16.46 12.73 -9.33
N GLN A 89 17.61 13.25 -8.91
CA GLN A 89 17.89 14.68 -8.81
C GLN A 89 17.90 15.37 -10.19
N LYS A 90 18.52 14.75 -11.19
CA LYS A 90 18.67 15.31 -12.54
C LYS A 90 17.33 15.60 -13.18
N TYR A 91 16.38 14.68 -13.05
CA TYR A 91 15.04 14.81 -13.62
C TYR A 91 14.00 15.39 -12.64
N LYS A 92 14.41 15.67 -11.39
CA LYS A 92 13.52 16.06 -10.28
C LYS A 92 12.33 15.11 -10.14
N ILE A 93 12.59 13.81 -10.25
CA ILE A 93 11.57 12.76 -10.11
C ILE A 93 11.67 12.14 -8.73
N VAL A 94 10.56 12.08 -8.02
CA VAL A 94 10.39 11.29 -6.81
C VAL A 94 9.63 10.01 -7.16
N LEU A 95 10.10 8.88 -6.65
CA LEU A 95 9.42 7.60 -6.72
C LEU A 95 8.81 7.26 -5.35
N GLU A 96 7.54 6.88 -5.36
CA GLU A 96 6.81 6.35 -4.20
C GLU A 96 6.12 5.03 -4.59
N VAL A 97 6.48 3.95 -3.91
CA VAL A 97 6.02 2.60 -4.16
C VAL A 97 4.92 2.26 -3.14
N GLN A 98 3.68 2.34 -3.61
CA GLN A 98 2.52 2.09 -2.75
C GLN A 98 2.26 0.59 -2.56
N GLY A 99 2.30 0.16 -1.30
CA GLY A 99 1.85 -1.17 -0.87
C GLY A 99 0.33 -1.35 -0.93
N SER A 100 -0.12 -2.61 -0.77
CA SER A 100 -1.54 -2.99 -0.67
C SER A 100 -2.29 -2.20 0.43
N GLN A 101 -1.57 -1.83 1.49
CA GLN A 101 -2.06 -1.07 2.65
C GLN A 101 -2.62 0.34 2.33
N HIS A 102 -2.24 0.96 1.21
CA HIS A 102 -2.79 2.28 0.80
C HIS A 102 -4.17 2.19 0.14
N ARG A 103 -4.60 1.00 -0.33
CA ARG A 103 -5.83 0.84 -1.12
C ARG A 103 -6.91 -0.01 -0.45
N PHE A 104 -6.54 -1.01 0.33
CA PHE A 104 -7.52 -1.92 0.90
C PHE A 104 -8.23 -1.29 2.10
N HIS A 105 -9.49 -0.91 1.86
CA HIS A 105 -10.51 -0.54 2.85
C HIS A 105 -10.97 -1.77 3.67
N SER A 106 -10.15 -2.79 3.85
CA SER A 106 -10.57 -3.94 4.64
C SER A 106 -10.46 -3.57 6.12
N THR A 107 -11.61 -3.56 6.75
CA THR A 107 -11.87 -3.38 8.19
C THR A 107 -11.01 -4.26 9.12
N SER A 108 -10.23 -5.20 8.57
CA SER A 108 -9.28 -6.04 9.32
C SER A 108 -7.92 -5.38 9.56
N TRP A 109 -7.44 -4.46 8.70
CA TRP A 109 -6.12 -3.83 8.84
C TRP A 109 -6.14 -2.55 9.68
N TYR A 110 -7.21 -1.77 9.51
CA TYR A 110 -7.45 -0.56 10.29
C TYR A 110 -8.68 -0.80 11.16
N LYS A 111 -8.44 -0.99 12.46
CA LYS A 111 -9.51 -0.93 13.47
C LYS A 111 -10.09 0.48 13.62
N ASP A 112 -9.44 1.50 13.02
CA ASP A 112 -9.68 2.91 13.28
C ASP A 112 -9.68 3.73 11.96
N VAL A 113 -10.81 4.37 11.68
CA VAL A 113 -11.03 5.25 10.52
C VAL A 113 -10.02 6.40 10.48
N LYS A 114 -9.59 6.88 11.65
CA LYS A 114 -8.64 7.99 11.77
C LYS A 114 -7.29 7.67 11.14
N LYS A 115 -6.80 6.44 11.31
CA LYS A 115 -5.51 6.01 10.72
C LYS A 115 -5.56 5.97 9.19
N LEU A 116 -6.72 5.65 8.62
CA LEU A 116 -6.91 5.69 7.17
C LEU A 116 -6.90 7.13 6.67
N GLU A 117 -7.63 8.01 7.35
CA GLU A 117 -7.67 9.43 7.02
C GLU A 117 -6.28 10.08 7.12
N ASP A 118 -5.49 9.73 8.14
CA ASP A 118 -4.11 10.18 8.30
C ASP A 118 -3.21 9.77 7.11
N ILE A 119 -3.39 8.57 6.57
CA ILE A 119 -2.62 8.10 5.40
C ILE A 119 -3.04 8.84 4.14
N VAL A 120 -4.35 9.01 3.92
CA VAL A 120 -4.88 9.77 2.78
C VAL A 120 -4.38 11.22 2.83
N ASN A 121 -4.43 11.85 4.01
CA ASN A 121 -3.94 13.21 4.22
C ASN A 121 -2.43 13.32 4.02
N ARG A 122 -1.67 12.31 4.44
CA ARG A 122 -0.22 12.24 4.20
C ARG A 122 0.12 12.14 2.72
N ASP A 123 -0.55 11.26 1.98
CA ASP A 123 -0.36 11.09 0.53
C ASP A 123 -0.75 12.38 -0.22
N ARG A 124 -1.85 13.03 0.18
CA ARG A 124 -2.26 14.33 -0.36
C ARG A 124 -1.20 15.41 -0.10
N LYS A 125 -0.67 15.48 1.13
CA LYS A 125 0.37 16.46 1.50
C LYS A 125 1.64 16.26 0.67
N LYS A 126 2.08 15.02 0.46
CA LYS A 126 3.22 14.69 -0.42
C LYS A 126 3.00 15.22 -1.85
N ARG A 127 1.81 15.00 -2.43
CA ARG A 127 1.47 15.51 -3.77
C ARG A 127 1.53 17.03 -3.86
N CYS A 128 0.94 17.73 -2.90
CA CYS A 128 0.98 19.19 -2.85
C CYS A 128 2.42 19.70 -2.76
N ILE A 129 3.22 19.16 -1.84
CA ILE A 129 4.63 19.56 -1.69
C ILE A 129 5.42 19.32 -2.98
N CYS A 130 5.22 18.18 -3.65
CA CYS A 130 5.86 17.93 -4.94
C CYS A 130 5.48 18.98 -6.00
N GLN A 131 4.19 19.32 -6.10
CA GLN A 131 3.70 20.33 -7.04
C GLN A 131 4.31 21.71 -6.76
N ASP A 132 4.31 22.14 -5.50
CA ASP A 132 4.82 23.44 -5.08
C ASP A 132 6.33 23.59 -5.35
N ASN A 133 7.08 22.48 -5.34
CA ASN A 133 8.53 22.47 -5.55
C ASN A 133 8.94 22.11 -7.00
N GLY A 134 7.97 21.93 -7.92
CA GLY A 134 8.24 21.52 -9.30
C GLY A 134 8.90 20.15 -9.42
N ILE A 135 8.53 19.23 -8.52
CA ILE A 135 9.02 17.85 -8.45
C ILE A 135 7.97 16.92 -9.05
N PHE A 136 8.40 16.03 -9.94
CA PHE A 136 7.54 15.03 -10.54
C PHE A 136 7.38 13.81 -9.63
N LEU A 137 6.19 13.62 -9.09
CA LEU A 137 5.87 12.43 -8.29
C LEU A 137 5.41 11.26 -9.17
N LEU A 138 6.14 10.15 -9.10
CA LEU A 138 5.84 8.86 -9.73
C LEU A 138 5.36 7.86 -8.67
N GLU A 139 4.06 7.58 -8.66
CA GLU A 139 3.43 6.62 -7.74
C GLU A 139 3.28 5.26 -8.44
N VAL A 140 3.89 4.20 -7.89
CA VAL A 140 3.84 2.83 -8.46
C VAL A 140 3.13 1.90 -7.49
N CYS A 141 2.04 1.25 -7.93
CA CYS A 141 1.33 0.25 -7.12
C CYS A 141 1.65 -1.18 -7.56
N ALA A 142 1.84 -2.08 -6.59
CA ALA A 142 2.15 -3.50 -6.83
C ALA A 142 1.14 -4.26 -7.71
N ARG A 143 -0.14 -3.86 -7.70
CA ARG A 143 -1.20 -4.51 -8.49
C ARG A 143 -1.05 -4.28 -10.00
N HIS A 144 -0.31 -3.26 -10.44
CA HIS A 144 -0.13 -2.96 -11.86
C HIS A 144 0.95 -3.81 -12.54
N LEU A 145 1.73 -4.60 -11.78
CA LEU A 145 2.90 -5.32 -12.31
C LEU A 145 2.70 -6.84 -12.44
N SER A 146 1.56 -7.39 -12.00
CA SER A 146 1.25 -8.81 -12.24
C SER A 146 0.84 -9.00 -13.71
N GLY A 147 1.83 -9.24 -14.57
CA GLY A 147 1.63 -9.59 -15.99
C GLY A 147 2.07 -8.54 -17.00
N VAL A 148 2.68 -7.43 -16.58
CA VAL A 148 3.15 -6.36 -17.47
C VAL A 148 4.68 -6.30 -17.40
N LYS A 149 5.38 -6.49 -18.53
CA LYS A 149 6.83 -6.28 -18.61
C LYS A 149 7.19 -4.87 -18.13
N ALA A 150 8.30 -4.71 -17.39
CA ALA A 150 8.79 -3.45 -16.81
C ALA A 150 8.73 -2.26 -17.80
N GLU A 151 9.10 -2.50 -19.05
CA GLU A 151 9.04 -1.57 -20.18
C GLU A 151 7.64 -0.98 -20.48
N ASN A 152 6.58 -1.73 -20.24
CA ASN A 152 5.19 -1.30 -20.51
C ASN A 152 4.62 -0.38 -19.42
N ILE A 153 5.21 -0.36 -18.21
CA ILE A 153 4.74 0.47 -17.08
C ILE A 153 5.15 1.92 -17.29
N MET A 154 6.42 2.15 -17.63
CA MET A 154 6.89 3.49 -17.99
C MET A 154 6.30 3.94 -19.34
N GLY A 155 6.18 3.04 -20.32
CA GLY A 155 5.56 3.35 -21.61
C GLY A 155 4.13 3.90 -21.52
N ARG A 156 3.26 3.34 -20.65
CA ARG A 156 1.90 3.88 -20.44
C ARG A 156 1.84 5.09 -19.52
N TYR A 157 2.60 5.13 -18.42
CA TYR A 157 2.53 6.25 -17.46
C TYR A 157 3.18 7.54 -18.01
N VAL A 158 4.33 7.41 -18.68
CA VAL A 158 5.00 8.55 -19.33
C VAL A 158 4.17 9.07 -20.50
N CYS A 159 3.59 8.19 -21.32
CA CYS A 159 2.78 8.60 -22.48
C CYS A 159 1.44 9.27 -22.08
N THR A 160 0.78 8.82 -21.00
CA THR A 160 -0.52 9.37 -20.59
C THR A 160 -0.41 10.68 -19.80
N LYS A 161 0.67 10.89 -19.04
CA LYS A 161 0.85 12.12 -18.25
C LYS A 161 1.58 13.23 -19.03
N TRP A 162 2.59 12.89 -19.83
CA TRP A 162 3.23 13.86 -20.74
C TRP A 162 2.24 14.46 -21.75
N ASN A 163 1.30 13.67 -22.29
CA ASN A 163 0.25 14.18 -23.18
C ASN A 163 -0.79 15.07 -22.47
N ARG A 164 -1.00 14.88 -21.16
CA ARG A 164 -1.93 15.67 -20.36
C ARG A 164 -1.32 17.01 -19.94
N ASP A 165 -0.05 17.00 -19.57
CA ASP A 165 0.66 18.20 -19.10
C ASP A 165 1.20 19.06 -20.27
N ASN A 166 1.36 18.51 -21.49
CA ASN A 166 1.84 19.25 -22.68
C ASN A 166 0.79 19.54 -23.76
N ASN A 167 -0.50 19.28 -23.50
CA ASN A 167 -1.64 19.64 -24.37
C ASN A 167 -1.40 19.44 -25.89
N VAL A 168 -0.88 18.29 -26.29
CA VAL A 168 -0.60 17.99 -27.71
C VAL A 168 -1.90 17.76 -28.53
N ASN A 169 -3.06 17.75 -27.86
CA ASN A 169 -4.39 17.56 -28.46
C ASN A 169 -5.34 18.75 -28.25
N SER A 170 -4.84 19.96 -28.00
CA SER A 170 -5.68 21.15 -28.12
C SER A 170 -6.13 21.33 -29.57
N PRO A 171 -7.41 21.65 -29.85
CA PRO A 171 -7.88 21.95 -31.21
C PRO A 171 -7.06 23.03 -31.93
N ALA A 172 -6.32 23.86 -31.18
CA ALA A 172 -5.44 24.90 -31.69
C ALA A 172 -4.18 24.39 -32.43
N ASN A 173 -3.73 23.14 -32.21
CA ASN A 173 -2.54 22.58 -32.87
C ASN A 173 -2.86 21.73 -34.12
N ARG A 174 -4.11 21.73 -34.59
CA ARG A 174 -4.54 20.92 -35.75
C ARG A 174 -4.20 21.55 -37.11
N ILE A 175 -3.42 22.63 -37.14
CA ILE A 175 -2.96 23.28 -38.37
C ILE A 175 -1.44 23.21 -38.38
N ASN A 176 -0.92 22.11 -38.90
CA ASN A 176 0.41 21.90 -39.51
C ASN A 176 0.84 20.46 -39.24
N GLY A 177 0.23 19.54 -40.00
CA GLY A 177 0.72 18.18 -40.08
C GLY A 177 2.14 18.15 -40.63
N THR A 178 2.96 17.24 -40.12
CA THR A 178 3.69 16.26 -40.93
C THR A 178 4.18 15.13 -40.04
N ASN A 179 4.00 13.91 -40.54
CA ASN A 179 4.61 12.69 -40.03
C ASN A 179 6.11 12.86 -39.82
N SER A 180 6.61 12.55 -38.62
CA SER A 180 7.90 11.88 -38.51
C SER A 180 7.94 11.02 -37.26
N ALA A 181 7.66 9.73 -37.43
CA ALA A 181 8.12 8.70 -36.51
C ALA A 181 9.66 8.71 -36.54
N LYS A 182 10.30 9.37 -35.58
CA LYS A 182 11.73 9.21 -35.35
C LYS A 182 11.96 8.10 -34.33
N LYS A 183 12.35 6.97 -34.89
CA LYS A 183 12.93 5.79 -34.24
C LYS A 183 14.21 6.25 -33.54
N TRP A 184 14.25 6.20 -32.21
CA TRP A 184 15.47 6.46 -31.45
C TRP A 184 16.26 5.15 -31.39
N GLN A 185 17.42 5.12 -32.06
CA GLN A 185 18.47 4.12 -31.85
C GLN A 185 19.46 4.67 -30.83
N TRP A 186 19.93 3.77 -29.97
CA TRP A 186 20.72 3.94 -28.75
C TRP A 186 21.94 4.84 -28.88
#